data_AF-A0A6A0BGA9-F1
#
_entry.id   AF-A0A6A0BGA9-F1
#
_cell.length_a   1.000
_cell.length_b   1.000
_cell.length_c   1.000
_cell.angle_alpha   90.00
_cell.angle_beta   90.00
_cell.angle_gamma   90.00
#
_symmetry.space_group_name_H-M   'P 1'
#
loop_
_entity.id
_entity.type
_entity.pdbx_description
1 polymer ?
#
loop_
_entity_poly.entity_id
_entity_poly.type
_entity_poly.pdbx_seq_one_letter_code
_entity_poly.pdbx_strand_id
1 'polypeptide(L)'
;MTLELDGFEQMLVVLAREVSYYLHKNGASREDAEDIAQDALVKIIKTSNIIPPSDMRAWLYKVVINHFRDMYRWKKRYAEILEENFATFDEKVAEF
;
A
#
# COMPACT_ATOMS: atom_id res chain seq x y z
N MET A 1 -7.26 27.82 -10.11
CA MET A 1 -8.32 26.89 -10.54
C MET A 1 -8.38 25.78 -9.49
N THR A 2 -9.30 25.90 -8.54
CA THR A 2 -9.59 24.82 -7.58
C THR A 2 -10.49 23.80 -8.28
N LEU A 3 -10.06 22.54 -8.30
CA LEU A 3 -10.90 21.43 -8.74
C LEU A 3 -11.92 21.17 -7.64
N GLU A 4 -13.19 21.46 -7.91
CA GLU A 4 -14.30 21.03 -7.06
C GLU A 4 -14.50 19.53 -7.23
N LEU A 5 -14.47 18.77 -6.13
CA LEU A 5 -14.73 17.34 -6.14
C LEU A 5 -16.24 17.09 -6.14
N ASP A 6 -16.71 16.20 -6.99
CA ASP A 6 -18.09 15.73 -7.00
C ASP A 6 -18.39 14.71 -5.90
N GLY A 7 -19.63 14.25 -5.82
CA GLY A 7 -20.07 13.33 -4.76
C GLY A 7 -19.36 11.97 -4.79
N PHE A 8 -18.95 11.49 -5.96
CA PHE A 8 -18.21 10.24 -6.10
C PHE A 8 -16.75 10.42 -5.64
N GLU A 9 -16.09 11.50 -6.06
CA GLU A 9 -14.72 11.78 -5.65
C GLU A 9 -14.61 12.05 -4.14
N GLN A 10 -15.58 12.75 -3.55
CA GLN A 10 -15.66 12.93 -2.10
C GLN A 10 -15.78 11.58 -1.37
N MET A 11 -16.63 10.67 -1.86
CA MET A 11 -16.75 9.32 -1.32
C MET A 11 -15.41 8.58 -1.38
N LEU A 12 -14.69 8.65 -2.51
CA LEU A 12 -13.39 8.01 -2.67
C LEU A 12 -12.35 8.56 -1.69
N VAL A 13 -12.29 9.89 -1.50
CA VAL A 13 -11.37 10.52 -0.55
C VAL A 13 -11.66 10.08 0.89
N VAL A 14 -12.94 10.00 1.28
CA VAL A 14 -13.34 9.51 2.61
C VAL A 14 -12.90 8.06 2.80
N LEU A 15 -13.17 7.19 1.82
CA LEU A 15 -12.77 5.79 1.89
C LEU A 15 -11.24 5.61 1.92
N ALA A 16 -10.50 6.41 1.15
CA ALA A 16 -9.03 6.39 1.13
C ALA A 16 -8.43 6.76 2.50
N ARG A 17 -8.97 7.80 3.14
CA ARG A 17 -8.56 8.18 4.51
C ARG A 17 -8.87 7.08 5.52
N GLU A 18 -10.03 6.45 5.39
CA GLU A 18 -10.43 5.35 6.26
C GLU A 18 -9.49 4.15 6.13
N VAL A 19 -9.17 3.71 4.91
CA VAL A 19 -8.26 2.57 4.71
C VAL A 19 -6.82 2.90 5.09
N SER A 20 -6.35 4.12 4.86
CA SER A 20 -5.03 4.57 5.33
C SER A 20 -4.96 4.49 6.86
N TYR A 21 -5.97 5.01 7.57
CA TYR A 21 -6.05 4.88 9.02
C TYR A 21 -6.07 3.42 9.48
N TYR A 22 -6.84 2.56 8.81
CA TYR A 22 -6.88 1.13 9.08
C TYR A 22 -5.49 0.49 8.93
N LEU A 23 -4.78 0.75 7.84
CA LEU A 23 -3.44 0.19 7.61
C LEU A 23 -2.43 0.67 8.65
N HIS A 24 -2.45 1.96 8.98
CA HIS A 24 -1.56 2.53 9.99
C HIS A 24 -1.80 1.88 11.36
N LYS A 25 -3.07 1.72 11.75
CA LYS A 25 -3.45 1.01 12.98
C LYS A 25 -2.99 -0.45 13.01
N ASN A 26 -2.82 -1.07 11.84
CA ASN A 26 -2.38 -2.46 11.68
C ASN A 26 -0.86 -2.60 11.41
N GLY A 27 -0.08 -1.55 11.61
CA GLY A 27 1.39 -1.61 11.62
C GLY A 27 2.09 -1.11 10.36
N ALA A 28 1.36 -0.54 9.40
CA ALA A 28 1.99 0.26 8.34
C ALA A 28 2.54 1.58 8.93
N SER A 29 3.65 2.08 8.38
CA SER A 29 4.01 3.48 8.62
C SER A 29 2.90 4.38 8.07
N ARG A 30 2.85 5.63 8.55
CA ARG A 30 1.87 6.59 8.03
C ARG A 30 2.07 6.82 6.52
N GLU A 31 3.32 6.96 6.11
CA GLU A 31 3.71 7.14 4.70
C GLU A 31 3.29 5.93 3.86
N ASP A 32 3.64 4.71 4.29
CA ASP A 32 3.24 3.48 3.59
C ASP A 32 1.71 3.37 3.47
N ALA A 33 0.98 3.74 4.54
CA ALA A 33 -0.47 3.67 4.54
C ALA A 33 -1.13 4.70 3.60
N GLU A 34 -0.59 5.93 3.56
CA GLU A 34 -1.03 6.99 2.65
C GLU A 34 -0.72 6.61 1.18
N ASP A 35 0.49 6.09 0.90
CA ASP A 35 0.91 5.64 -0.43
C ASP A 35 0.03 4.49 -0.94
N ILE A 36 -0.22 3.48 -0.10
CA ILE A 36 -1.09 2.35 -0.47
C ILE A 36 -2.51 2.81 -0.80
N ALA A 37 -3.05 3.75 -0.02
CA ALA A 37 -4.38 4.30 -0.27
C ALA A 37 -4.41 5.11 -1.57
N GLN A 38 -3.36 5.90 -1.86
CA GLN A 38 -3.22 6.66 -3.09
C GLN A 38 -3.12 5.74 -4.32
N ASP A 39 -2.33 4.66 -4.25
CA ASP A 39 -2.23 3.67 -5.32
C ASP A 39 -3.57 3.01 -5.63
N ALA A 40 -4.38 2.76 -4.59
CA ALA A 40 -5.73 2.24 -4.76
C ALA A 40 -6.65 3.25 -5.47
N LEU A 41 -6.58 4.54 -5.11
CA LEU A 41 -7.30 5.61 -5.82
C LEU A 41 -6.88 5.72 -7.29
N VAL A 42 -5.58 5.67 -7.57
CA VAL A 42 -5.06 5.69 -8.94
C VAL A 42 -5.59 4.51 -9.75
N LYS A 43 -5.68 3.31 -9.16
CA LYS A 43 -6.27 2.13 -9.82
C LYS A 43 -7.75 2.32 -10.14
N ILE A 44 -8.52 3.00 -9.29
CA ILE A 44 -9.93 3.33 -9.56
C ILE A 44 -10.03 4.29 -10.74
N ILE A 45 -9.26 5.37 -10.73
CA ILE A 45 -9.31 6.39 -11.80
C ILE A 45 -8.88 5.81 -13.14
N LYS A 46 -7.96 4.83 -13.15
CA LYS A 46 -7.46 4.18 -14.36
C LYS A 46 -8.28 2.98 -14.82
N THR A 47 -9.23 2.47 -14.02
CA THR A 47 -9.94 1.26 -14.42
C THR A 47 -10.97 1.55 -15.51
N SER A 48 -11.06 0.67 -16.50
CA SER A 48 -12.13 0.68 -17.49
C SER A 48 -13.45 0.09 -16.96
N ASN A 49 -13.42 -0.53 -15.78
CA ASN A 49 -14.55 -1.24 -15.22
C ASN A 49 -15.35 -0.30 -14.31
N ILE A 50 -16.66 -0.21 -14.56
CA ILE A 50 -17.55 0.54 -13.67
C ILE A 50 -17.71 -0.26 -12.37
N ILE A 51 -17.25 0.32 -11.26
CA ILE A 51 -17.46 -0.23 -9.92
C ILE A 51 -18.65 0.50 -9.30
N PRO A 52 -19.74 -0.20 -8.93
CA PRO A 52 -20.86 0.42 -8.26
C PRO A 52 -20.43 1.11 -6.95
N PRO A 53 -20.99 2.27 -6.59
CA PRO A 53 -20.67 2.93 -5.32
C PRO A 53 -20.84 2.04 -4.08
N SER A 54 -21.82 1.12 -4.10
CA SER A 54 -22.04 0.13 -3.03
C SER A 54 -20.86 -0.81 -2.79
N ASP A 55 -20.12 -1.11 -3.85
CA ASP A 55 -19.04 -2.11 -3.86
C ASP A 55 -17.68 -1.46 -3.67
N MET A 56 -17.60 -0.13 -3.82
CA MET A 56 -16.36 0.64 -3.81
C MET A 56 -15.57 0.45 -2.53
N ARG A 57 -16.25 0.45 -1.38
CA ARG A 57 -15.62 0.20 -0.07
C ARG A 57 -14.95 -1.17 -0.05
N ALA A 58 -15.69 -2.23 -0.39
CA ALA A 58 -15.15 -3.59 -0.38
C ALA A 58 -13.99 -3.76 -1.36
N TRP A 59 -14.11 -3.16 -2.54
CA TRP A 59 -13.05 -3.15 -3.55
C TRP A 59 -11.79 -2.46 -3.03
N LEU A 60 -11.92 -1.27 -2.43
CA LEU A 60 -10.79 -0.50 -1.91
C LEU A 60 -10.06 -1.28 -0.81
N TYR A 61 -10.80 -1.84 0.15
CA TYR A 61 -10.25 -2.69 1.20
C TYR A 61 -9.50 -3.91 0.64
N LYS A 62 -10.02 -4.55 -0.42
CA LYS A 62 -9.33 -5.68 -1.07
C LYS A 62 -8.00 -5.26 -1.67
N VAL A 63 -7.96 -4.13 -2.38
CA VAL A 63 -6.73 -3.63 -3.03
C VAL A 63 -5.68 -3.25 -1.99
N VAL A 64 -6.05 -2.48 -0.97
CA VAL A 64 -5.09 -2.01 0.05
C VAL A 64 -4.55 -3.14 0.92
N ILE A 65 -5.39 -4.12 1.30
CA ILE A 65 -4.94 -5.28 2.09
C ILE A 65 -3.95 -6.14 1.30
N ASN A 66 -4.20 -6.34 0.00
CA ASN A 66 -3.27 -7.08 -0.85
C ASN A 66 -1.92 -6.35 -0.95
N HIS A 67 -1.95 -5.04 -1.19
CA HIS A 67 -0.72 -4.25 -1.26
C HIS A 67 0.05 -4.24 0.06
N PHE A 68 -0.65 -4.12 1.19
CA PHE A 68 -0.03 -4.17 2.51
C PHE A 68 0.65 -5.52 2.78
N ARG A 69 0.02 -6.63 2.38
CA ARG A 69 0.64 -7.96 2.48
C ARG A 69 1.88 -8.10 1.59
N ASP A 70 1.81 -7.58 0.37
CA ASP A 70 2.93 -7.64 -0.57
C ASP A 70 4.11 -6.80 -0.09
N MET A 71 3.85 -5.61 0.47
CA MET A 71 4.87 -4.80 1.15
C MET A 71 5.52 -5.56 2.30
N TYR A 72 4.74 -6.21 3.16
CA TYR A 72 5.26 -6.97 4.30
C TYR A 72 6.13 -8.15 3.84
N ARG A 73 5.70 -8.88 2.80
CA ARG A 73 6.48 -9.96 2.17
C ARG A 73 7.80 -9.43 1.59
N TRP A 74 7.77 -8.28 0.95
CA TRP A 74 8.96 -7.61 0.42
C TRP A 74 9.94 -7.23 1.51
N LYS A 75 9.47 -6.59 2.60
CA LYS A 75 10.31 -6.20 3.74
C LYS A 75 10.98 -7.41 4.39
N LYS A 76 10.24 -8.52 4.56
CA LYS A 76 10.79 -9.78 5.07
C LYS A 76 11.90 -10.33 4.17
N ARG A 77 11.63 -10.45 2.86
CA ARG A 77 12.60 -10.95 1.89
C ARG A 77 13.85 -10.06 1.81
N TYR A 78 13.68 -8.74 1.90
CA TYR A 78 14.80 -7.81 1.90
C TYR A 78 15.70 -8.00 3.12
N ALA A 79 15.12 -8.20 4.30
CA ALA A 79 15.89 -8.51 5.51
C ALA A 79 16.66 -9.83 5.39
N GLU A 80 16.03 -10.89 4.86
CA GLU A 80 16.68 -12.19 4.61
C GLU A 80 17.87 -12.05 3.66
N ILE A 81 17.71 -11.34 2.53
CA ILE A 81 18.80 -11.07 1.57
C ILE A 81 19.93 -10.26 2.22
N LEU A 82 19.59 -9.31 3.10
CA LEU A 82 20.59 -8.49 3.78
C LEU A 82 21.45 -9.36 4.71
N GLU A 83 20.81 -10.22 5.50
CA GLU A 83 21.47 -11.16 6.41
C GLU A 83 22.41 -12.13 5.66
N GLU A 84 21.94 -12.71 4.55
CA GLU A 84 22.77 -13.57 3.69
C GLU A 84 24.00 -12.84 3.12
N ASN A 85 23.83 -11.60 2.67
CA ASN A 85 24.92 -10.81 2.11
C ASN A 85 25.93 -10.37 3.18
N PHE A 86 25.48 -10.06 4.40
CA PHE A 86 26.40 -9.75 5.50
C PHE A 86 27.17 -10.98 5.95
N ALA A 87 26.51 -12.14 6.11
CA ALA A 87 27.18 -13.39 6.47
C ALA A 87 28.27 -13.77 5.45
N THR A 88 27.96 -13.68 4.16
CA THR A 88 28.93 -13.98 3.08
C THR A 88 30.05 -12.95 2.97
N PHE A 89 29.82 -11.70 3.38
CA PHE A 89 30.87 -10.68 3.46
C PHE A 89 31.83 -10.96 4.62
N ASP A 90 31.30 -11.27 5.80
CA ASP A 90 32.10 -11.57 7.00
C ASP A 90 32.97 -12.83 6.80
N GLU A 91 32.43 -13.88 6.17
CA GLU A 91 33.19 -15.08 5.78
C GLU A 91 34.39 -14.73 4.88
N LYS A 92 34.18 -13.88 3.87
CA LYS A 92 35.25 -13.47 2.95
C LYS A 92 36.30 -12.60 3.63
N VAL A 93 35.92 -11.77 4.61
CA VAL A 93 36.87 -10.95 5.38
C VAL A 93 37.70 -11.82 6.33
N ALA A 94 37.12 -12.87 6.90
CA ALA A 94 37.82 -13.81 7.79
C ALA A 94 38.82 -14.73 7.06
N GLU A 95 38.71 -14.85 5.72
CA GLU A 95 39.64 -15.60 4.88
C GLU A 95 40.92 -14.80 4.49
N PHE A 96 41.01 -13.51 4.85
CA PHE A 96 42.22 -12.67 4.68
C PHE A 96 43.04 -12.54 5.97
#